data_AF-A0A849BK76-F1
#
_entry.id   AF-A0A849BK76-F1
#
_cell.length_a   1.000
_cell.length_b   1.000
_cell.length_c   1.000
_cell.angle_alpha   90.00
_cell.angle_beta   90.00
_cell.angle_gamma   90.00
#
_symmetry.space_group_name_H-M   'P 1'
#
loop_
_entity.id
_entity.type
_entity.pdbx_description
1 polymer ?
#
loop_
_entity_poly.entity_id
_entity_poly.type
_entity_poly.pdbx_seq_one_letter_code
_entity_poly.pdbx_strand_id
1 'polypeptide(L)'
;MPRPTRPAARRAAAVVLAAAAVSASAGCAVSPVVNQFSTELQYAPSDGVQAYFPLSETDEEGPGTALLVRNLLLIGPEEDGPARLYGVLVNDSLDEVVVEISGPGGLSGEVTVPARSSVPLGEQQTEDLGSQELPEGAEVSGDLLADPVGAVPGELVPVTMVLDGAVLEVETPLLNGSLPEYQTLVPTAASTTPGVAR
;
A
#
# COMPACT_ATOMS: atom_id res chain seq x y z
N MET A 1 -18.33 73.98 -30.28
CA MET A 1 -18.43 72.50 -30.15
C MET A 1 -17.18 71.98 -29.44
N PRO A 2 -17.27 71.40 -28.24
CA PRO A 2 -16.14 70.73 -27.60
C PRO A 2 -16.00 69.29 -28.14
N ARG A 3 -14.75 68.90 -28.43
CA ARG A 3 -14.37 67.57 -28.92
C ARG A 3 -14.43 66.56 -27.76
N PRO A 4 -15.07 65.38 -27.91
CA PRO A 4 -15.08 64.40 -26.84
C PRO A 4 -13.65 63.87 -26.61
N THR A 5 -13.18 64.00 -25.38
CA THR A 5 -11.87 63.50 -24.95
C THR A 5 -11.91 61.97 -24.95
N ARG A 6 -10.98 61.36 -25.70
CA ARG A 6 -10.80 59.89 -25.83
C ARG A 6 -9.84 59.22 -24.80
N PRO A 7 -9.47 59.76 -23.62
CA PRO A 7 -8.48 59.12 -22.77
C PRO A 7 -9.05 57.96 -21.94
N ALA A 8 -10.33 57.99 -21.58
CA ALA A 8 -10.95 56.99 -20.71
C ALA A 8 -11.08 55.61 -21.39
N ALA A 9 -11.51 55.58 -22.66
CA ALA A 9 -11.68 54.34 -23.41
C ALA A 9 -10.37 53.59 -23.68
N ARG A 10 -9.27 54.33 -23.91
CA ARG A 10 -7.93 53.73 -24.10
C ARG A 10 -7.37 53.14 -22.80
N ARG A 11 -7.63 53.78 -21.66
CA ARG A 11 -7.22 53.27 -20.35
C ARG A 11 -8.00 52.01 -19.95
N ALA A 12 -9.30 51.98 -20.22
CA ALA A 12 -10.12 50.79 -19.97
C ALA A 12 -9.67 49.58 -20.83
N ALA A 13 -9.38 49.80 -22.12
CA ALA A 13 -8.89 48.74 -23.00
C ALA A 13 -7.53 48.17 -22.54
N ALA A 14 -6.63 49.02 -22.04
CA ALA A 14 -5.32 48.57 -21.53
C ALA A 14 -5.45 47.69 -20.27
N VAL A 15 -6.41 47.99 -19.38
CA VAL A 15 -6.65 47.19 -18.17
C VAL A 15 -7.21 45.80 -18.51
N VAL A 16 -8.14 45.71 -19.46
CA VAL A 16 -8.72 44.42 -19.90
C VAL A 16 -7.66 43.53 -20.56
N LEU A 17 -6.80 44.10 -21.40
CA LEU A 17 -5.68 43.37 -22.03
C LEU A 17 -4.65 42.89 -21.00
N ALA A 18 -4.32 43.70 -20.00
CA ALA A 18 -3.42 43.30 -18.93
C ALA A 18 -4.00 42.17 -18.07
N ALA A 19 -5.28 42.23 -17.74
CA ALA A 19 -5.97 41.17 -17.00
C ALA A 19 -6.00 39.85 -17.79
N ALA A 20 -6.34 39.90 -19.08
CA ALA A 20 -6.36 38.71 -19.94
C ALA A 20 -4.96 38.08 -20.11
N ALA A 21 -3.90 38.89 -20.20
CA ALA A 21 -2.53 38.40 -20.29
C ALA A 21 -2.06 37.69 -19.01
N VAL A 22 -2.44 38.19 -17.83
CA VAL A 22 -2.14 37.56 -16.54
C VAL A 22 -2.92 36.25 -16.36
N SER A 23 -4.20 36.21 -16.78
CA SER A 23 -5.00 34.98 -16.73
C SER A 23 -4.49 33.89 -17.68
N ALA A 24 -3.96 34.27 -18.85
CA ALA A 24 -3.42 33.31 -19.83
C ALA A 24 -2.06 32.72 -19.41
N SER A 25 -1.21 33.47 -18.69
CA SER A 25 0.10 32.96 -18.23
C SER A 25 0.03 32.17 -16.93
N ALA A 26 -0.99 32.38 -16.09
CA ALA A 26 -1.21 31.59 -14.88
C ALA A 26 -1.81 30.19 -15.16
N GLY A 27 -2.32 29.94 -16.38
CA GLY A 27 -3.02 28.70 -16.72
C GLY A 27 -2.17 27.42 -16.70
N CYS A 28 -0.85 27.51 -16.93
CA CYS A 28 0.00 26.32 -17.04
C CYS A 28 0.67 25.89 -15.72
N ALA A 29 0.74 26.76 -14.71
CA ALA A 29 1.49 26.48 -13.47
C ALA A 29 0.60 26.12 -12.27
N VAL A 30 -0.72 26.22 -12.41
CA VAL A 30 -1.66 26.21 -11.26
C VAL A 30 -2.77 25.16 -11.42
N SER A 31 -2.81 24.41 -12.52
CA SER A 31 -3.77 23.31 -12.64
C SER A 31 -3.14 22.02 -12.09
N PRO A 32 -3.67 21.44 -10.99
CA PRO A 32 -3.21 20.16 -10.46
C PRO A 32 -3.38 19.00 -11.46
N VAL A 33 -4.10 19.23 -12.56
CA VAL A 33 -4.35 18.25 -13.62
C VAL A 33 -3.15 18.10 -14.58
N VAL A 34 -2.31 19.13 -14.74
CA VAL A 34 -1.18 19.12 -15.70
C VAL A 34 0.19 19.23 -15.06
N ASN A 35 0.28 19.60 -13.78
CA ASN A 35 1.54 19.68 -13.04
C ASN A 35 1.43 18.87 -11.75
N GLN A 36 1.42 17.54 -11.86
CA GLN A 36 1.71 16.68 -10.71
C GLN A 36 3.14 16.97 -10.28
N PHE A 37 3.34 17.39 -9.03
CA PHE A 37 4.70 17.50 -8.52
C PHE A 37 5.28 16.09 -8.44
N SER A 38 6.55 15.90 -8.84
CA SER A 38 7.19 14.57 -8.83
C SER A 38 7.20 13.92 -7.42
N THR A 39 6.98 14.70 -6.37
CA THR A 39 6.87 14.25 -4.97
C THR A 39 5.47 13.75 -4.58
N GLU A 40 4.45 13.99 -5.41
CA GLU A 40 3.07 13.52 -5.20
C GLU A 40 2.81 12.17 -5.90
N LEU A 41 3.70 11.77 -6.82
CA LEU A 41 3.66 10.46 -7.46
C LEU A 41 3.85 9.38 -6.40
N GLN A 42 2.77 8.69 -6.07
CA GLN A 42 2.80 7.52 -5.19
C GLN A 42 3.54 6.39 -5.93
N TYR A 43 4.83 6.24 -5.63
CA TYR A 43 5.64 5.11 -6.02
C TYR A 43 5.95 4.27 -4.78
N ALA A 44 6.17 2.97 -4.94
CA ALA A 44 6.67 2.09 -3.89
C ALA A 44 8.21 2.04 -3.96
N PRO A 45 8.97 2.85 -3.20
CA PRO A 45 10.43 2.77 -3.18
C PRO A 45 10.91 1.56 -2.35
N SER A 46 10.25 0.41 -2.51
CA SER A 46 10.52 -0.82 -1.79
C SER A 46 10.44 -2.01 -2.74
N ASP A 47 10.97 -3.15 -2.30
CA ASP A 47 11.01 -4.37 -3.11
C ASP A 47 9.63 -5.07 -3.15
N GLY A 48 8.74 -4.76 -2.20
CA GLY A 48 7.36 -5.22 -2.19
C GLY A 48 6.39 -4.23 -2.86
N VAL A 49 5.19 -4.72 -3.11
CA VAL A 49 4.11 -3.97 -3.75
C VAL A 49 3.22 -3.27 -2.72
N GLN A 50 2.48 -2.25 -3.18
CA GLN A 50 1.49 -1.55 -2.39
C GLN A 50 0.12 -1.73 -3.02
N ALA A 51 -0.91 -1.85 -2.18
CA ALA A 51 -2.30 -1.88 -2.61
C ALA A 51 -3.17 -1.21 -1.53
N TYR A 52 -4.48 -1.09 -1.77
CA TYR A 52 -5.41 -0.60 -0.77
C TYR A 52 -6.83 -1.11 -1.01
N PHE A 53 -7.60 -1.17 0.06
CA PHE A 53 -9.06 -1.32 0.03
C PHE A 53 -9.70 0.01 0.40
N PRO A 54 -10.60 0.56 -0.43
CA PRO A 54 -11.47 1.64 0.02
C PRO A 54 -12.46 1.06 1.04
N LEU A 55 -12.51 1.65 2.23
CA LEU A 55 -13.46 1.30 3.31
C LEU A 55 -14.74 2.14 3.27
N SER A 56 -14.83 3.08 2.33
CA SER A 56 -15.98 3.96 2.11
C SER A 56 -16.30 4.00 0.62
N GLU A 57 -17.57 3.78 0.25
CA GLU A 57 -18.03 3.80 -1.16
C GLU A 57 -17.86 5.18 -1.81
N THR A 58 -17.70 6.24 -1.01
CA THR A 58 -17.61 7.63 -1.49
C THR A 58 -16.19 8.19 -1.57
N ASP A 59 -15.18 7.49 -1.06
CA ASP A 59 -13.83 8.02 -0.92
C ASP A 59 -12.80 7.15 -1.67
N GLU A 60 -12.34 7.65 -2.82
CA GLU A 60 -11.12 7.17 -3.45
C GLU A 60 -9.91 7.64 -2.63
N GLU A 61 -9.03 6.70 -2.26
CA GLU A 61 -7.69 6.90 -1.66
C GLU A 61 -7.53 8.21 -0.85
N GLY A 62 -8.07 8.23 0.37
CA GLY A 62 -8.04 9.39 1.27
C GLY A 62 -7.65 9.00 2.69
N PRO A 63 -7.05 9.92 3.47
CA PRO A 63 -6.66 9.62 4.85
C PRO A 63 -7.89 9.33 5.71
N GLY A 64 -7.92 8.15 6.31
CA GLY A 64 -8.96 7.71 7.23
C GLY A 64 -10.09 6.89 6.61
N THR A 65 -9.95 6.48 5.35
CA THR A 65 -11.00 5.78 4.60
C THR A 65 -10.52 4.52 3.90
N ALA A 66 -9.31 4.02 4.20
CA ALA A 66 -8.75 2.88 3.49
C ALA A 66 -7.94 1.94 4.39
N LEU A 67 -8.04 0.63 4.11
CA LEU A 67 -7.02 -0.30 4.56
C LEU A 67 -5.88 -0.28 3.53
N LEU A 68 -4.71 0.11 3.99
CA LEU A 68 -3.52 0.25 3.17
C LEU A 68 -2.65 -1.00 3.31
N VAL A 69 -2.32 -1.64 2.19
CA VAL A 69 -1.36 -2.75 2.12
C VAL A 69 -0.03 -2.18 1.69
N ARG A 70 1.02 -2.43 2.49
CA ARG A 70 2.34 -1.82 2.30
C ARG A 70 3.43 -2.88 2.27
N ASN A 71 4.31 -2.75 1.28
CA ASN A 71 5.51 -3.58 1.10
C ASN A 71 5.19 -5.09 1.13
N LEU A 72 4.15 -5.49 0.42
CA LEU A 72 3.77 -6.90 0.32
C LEU A 72 4.76 -7.65 -0.57
N LEU A 73 5.36 -8.71 -0.05
CA LEU A 73 6.33 -9.54 -0.77
C LEU A 73 6.39 -10.95 -0.16
N LEU A 74 6.81 -11.93 -0.95
CA LEU A 74 7.09 -13.28 -0.49
C LEU A 74 8.60 -13.50 -0.43
N ILE A 75 9.09 -14.21 0.59
CA ILE A 75 10.51 -14.62 0.67
C ILE A 75 10.57 -16.14 0.77
N GLY A 76 11.25 -16.76 -0.19
CA GLY A 76 11.46 -18.21 -0.27
C GLY A 76 12.74 -18.56 -1.05
N PRO A 77 13.30 -19.77 -0.88
CA PRO A 77 14.59 -20.12 -1.48
C PRO A 77 14.49 -20.44 -2.98
N GLU A 78 13.43 -21.15 -3.39
CA GLU A 78 13.25 -21.73 -4.72
C GLU A 78 11.78 -22.17 -4.94
N GLU A 79 11.44 -22.59 -6.17
CA GLU A 79 10.07 -22.93 -6.62
C GLU A 79 9.36 -23.97 -5.76
N ASP A 80 10.05 -25.07 -5.47
CA ASP A 80 9.54 -26.17 -4.66
C ASP A 80 9.73 -25.94 -3.15
N GLY A 81 10.23 -24.77 -2.76
CA GLY A 81 10.53 -24.42 -1.38
C GLY A 81 9.39 -23.65 -0.68
N PRO A 82 9.46 -23.53 0.65
CA PRO A 82 8.52 -22.72 1.41
C PRO A 82 8.78 -21.22 1.19
N ALA A 83 7.73 -20.42 1.05
CA ALA A 83 7.81 -18.96 0.99
C ALA A 83 6.85 -18.29 1.98
N ARG A 84 7.34 -17.31 2.74
CA ARG A 84 6.53 -16.58 3.73
C ARG A 84 6.16 -15.20 3.22
N LEU A 85 4.92 -14.80 3.49
CA LEU A 85 4.41 -13.48 3.17
C LEU A 85 4.87 -12.48 4.22
N TYR A 86 5.40 -11.36 3.76
CA TYR A 86 5.79 -10.20 4.55
C TYR A 86 5.08 -8.96 4.02
N GLY A 87 4.89 -7.98 4.91
CA GLY A 87 4.25 -6.72 4.59
C GLY A 87 3.70 -6.06 5.84
N VAL A 88 2.92 -5.01 5.66
CA VAL A 88 2.21 -4.33 6.74
C VAL A 88 0.81 -3.97 6.27
N LEU A 89 -0.18 -4.26 7.11
CA LEU A 89 -1.54 -3.75 6.96
C LEU A 89 -1.68 -2.51 7.83
N VAL A 90 -2.09 -1.39 7.24
CA VAL A 90 -2.28 -0.12 7.94
C VAL A 90 -3.76 0.25 7.84
N ASN A 91 -4.46 0.18 8.95
CA ASN A 91 -5.85 0.61 9.05
C ASN A 91 -5.88 2.07 9.48
N ASP A 92 -6.12 2.95 8.52
CA ASP A 92 -6.22 4.37 8.82
C ASP A 92 -7.62 4.77 9.30
N SER A 93 -8.61 3.88 9.29
CA SER A 93 -10.00 4.20 9.63
C SER A 93 -10.23 4.33 11.14
N LEU A 94 -11.48 4.59 11.53
CA LEU A 94 -11.90 4.68 12.93
C LEU A 94 -12.47 3.35 13.47
N ASP A 95 -12.63 2.37 12.61
CA ASP A 95 -13.21 1.07 12.95
C ASP A 95 -12.15 -0.02 12.80
N GLU A 96 -12.31 -1.11 13.55
CA GLU A 96 -11.49 -2.31 13.36
C GLU A 96 -11.88 -2.99 12.04
N VAL A 97 -10.90 -3.57 11.35
CA VAL A 97 -11.13 -4.37 10.15
C VAL A 97 -10.50 -5.74 10.29
N VAL A 98 -11.11 -6.74 9.67
CA VAL A 98 -10.61 -8.11 9.61
C VAL A 98 -10.34 -8.45 8.15
N VAL A 99 -9.14 -8.97 7.89
CA VAL A 99 -8.66 -9.29 6.54
C VAL A 99 -8.36 -10.76 6.45
N GLU A 100 -9.05 -11.46 5.56
CA GLU A 100 -8.70 -12.82 5.20
C GLU A 100 -7.65 -12.78 4.08
N ILE A 101 -6.56 -13.52 4.23
CA ILE A 101 -5.46 -13.60 3.27
C ILE A 101 -5.35 -15.04 2.80
N SER A 102 -5.21 -15.25 1.49
CA SER A 102 -4.96 -16.56 0.91
C SER A 102 -4.04 -16.49 -0.31
N GLY A 103 -3.40 -17.61 -0.63
CA GLY A 103 -2.49 -17.71 -1.77
C GLY A 103 -2.19 -19.17 -2.13
N PRO A 104 -1.27 -19.40 -3.09
CA PRO A 104 -0.84 -20.75 -3.44
C PRO A 104 -0.11 -21.44 -2.29
N GLY A 105 0.10 -22.75 -2.43
CA GLY A 105 0.88 -23.52 -1.45
C GLY A 105 0.25 -23.63 -0.06
N GLY A 106 -1.04 -23.34 0.09
CA GLY A 106 -1.73 -23.39 1.38
C GLY A 106 -1.57 -22.14 2.25
N LEU A 107 -0.96 -21.07 1.72
CA LEU A 107 -0.88 -19.77 2.37
C LEU A 107 -2.28 -19.31 2.76
N SER A 108 -2.52 -19.13 4.06
CA SER A 108 -3.79 -18.68 4.58
C SER A 108 -3.66 -18.04 5.95
N GLY A 109 -4.37 -16.95 6.18
CA GLY A 109 -4.43 -16.32 7.50
C GLY A 109 -5.54 -15.31 7.62
N GLU A 110 -5.85 -14.94 8.85
CA GLU A 110 -6.79 -13.89 9.19
C GLU A 110 -6.08 -12.86 10.06
N VAL A 111 -6.23 -11.58 9.73
CA VAL A 111 -5.56 -10.49 10.42
C VAL A 111 -6.59 -9.46 10.88
N THR A 112 -6.68 -9.29 12.19
CA THR A 112 -7.44 -8.21 12.83
C THR A 112 -6.53 -6.98 12.93
N VAL A 113 -6.97 -5.89 12.31
CA VAL A 113 -6.24 -4.61 12.29
C VAL A 113 -7.07 -3.56 13.01
N PRO A 114 -6.74 -3.21 14.26
CA PRO A 114 -7.45 -2.20 15.03
C PRO A 114 -7.48 -0.84 14.31
N ALA A 115 -8.47 -0.03 14.66
CA ALA A 115 -8.58 1.35 14.17
C ALA A 115 -7.27 2.13 14.41
N ARG A 116 -6.84 2.93 13.43
CA ARG A 116 -5.63 3.78 13.51
C ARG A 116 -4.36 3.03 13.88
N SER A 117 -4.22 1.78 13.44
CA SER A 117 -3.07 0.92 13.78
C SER A 117 -2.37 0.36 12.55
N SER A 118 -1.24 -0.33 12.79
CA SER A 118 -0.48 -1.02 11.76
C SER A 118 -0.05 -2.38 12.28
N VAL A 119 -0.31 -3.41 11.50
CA VAL A 119 -0.03 -4.81 11.85
C VAL A 119 0.99 -5.37 10.85
N PRO A 120 2.22 -5.68 11.29
CA PRO A 120 3.20 -6.32 10.44
C PRO A 120 2.82 -7.79 10.16
N LEU A 121 3.00 -8.20 8.92
CA LEU A 121 2.90 -9.59 8.47
C LEU A 121 4.29 -10.22 8.42
N GLY A 122 4.35 -11.53 8.64
CA GLY A 122 5.60 -12.31 8.61
C GLY A 122 5.80 -13.14 9.86
N GLU A 123 7.05 -13.48 10.14
CA GLU A 123 7.40 -14.22 11.35
C GLU A 123 7.24 -13.33 12.59
N GLN A 124 6.33 -13.73 13.48
CA GLN A 124 6.16 -13.09 14.78
C GLN A 124 7.35 -13.51 15.66
N GLN A 125 8.30 -12.60 15.87
CA GLN A 125 9.50 -12.91 16.64
C GLN A 125 9.15 -13.26 18.08
N THR A 126 9.45 -14.50 18.48
CA THR A 126 9.48 -14.88 19.88
C THR A 126 10.81 -14.43 20.49
N GLU A 127 10.74 -13.35 21.26
CA GLU A 127 11.52 -13.12 22.48
C GLU A 127 13.00 -12.66 22.35
N ASP A 128 13.75 -12.97 21.28
CA ASP A 128 15.22 -12.75 21.31
C ASP A 128 15.76 -11.51 20.57
N LEU A 129 14.99 -10.88 19.68
CA LEU A 129 15.41 -9.66 18.96
C LEU A 129 14.26 -8.66 18.85
N GLY A 130 13.84 -8.09 19.98
CA GLY A 130 12.83 -7.03 20.01
C GLY A 130 11.57 -7.44 19.25
N SER A 131 10.79 -8.34 19.84
CA SER A 131 9.45 -8.67 19.35
C SER A 131 8.73 -7.37 18.97
N GLN A 132 8.32 -7.22 17.70
CA GLN A 132 7.40 -6.16 17.34
C GLN A 132 6.10 -6.49 18.07
N GLU A 133 5.86 -5.84 19.20
CA GLU A 133 4.60 -5.96 19.91
C GLU A 133 3.51 -5.52 18.93
N LEU A 134 2.59 -6.44 18.65
CA LEU A 134 1.39 -6.10 17.91
C LEU A 134 0.63 -5.02 18.70
N PRO A 135 -0.03 -4.06 18.02
CA PRO A 135 -0.87 -3.10 18.70
C PRO A 135 -1.97 -3.82 19.50
N GLU A 136 -2.43 -3.20 20.59
CA GLU A 136 -3.49 -3.79 21.42
C GLU A 136 -4.74 -4.10 20.57
N GLY A 137 -5.24 -5.34 20.67
CA GLY A 137 -6.37 -5.84 19.90
C GLY A 137 -6.02 -6.37 18.49
N ALA A 138 -4.77 -6.24 18.04
CA ALA A 138 -4.35 -6.90 16.80
C ALA A 138 -4.14 -8.39 17.02
N GLU A 139 -4.63 -9.17 16.05
CA GLU A 139 -4.52 -10.61 16.04
C GLU A 139 -4.08 -11.05 14.64
N VAL A 140 -3.15 -11.99 14.58
CA VAL A 140 -2.73 -12.66 13.34
C VAL A 140 -2.91 -14.15 13.58
N SER A 141 -3.79 -14.78 12.83
CA SER A 141 -4.05 -16.22 12.89
C SER A 141 -3.81 -16.89 11.54
N GLY A 142 -3.61 -18.20 11.55
CA GLY A 142 -3.22 -18.98 10.37
C GLY A 142 -1.71 -19.03 10.13
N ASP A 143 -1.32 -19.51 8.95
CA ASP A 143 0.08 -19.55 8.52
C ASP A 143 0.22 -18.83 7.18
N LEU A 144 0.88 -17.67 7.24
CA LEU A 144 1.22 -16.87 6.08
C LEU A 144 2.43 -17.45 5.33
N LEU A 145 2.42 -18.77 5.15
CA LEU A 145 3.46 -19.59 4.53
C LEU A 145 2.84 -20.41 3.41
N ALA A 146 3.43 -20.33 2.22
CA ALA A 146 3.17 -21.21 1.11
C ALA A 146 4.23 -22.33 1.11
N ASP A 147 3.83 -23.60 1.04
CA ASP A 147 4.75 -24.74 0.94
C ASP A 147 4.16 -25.89 0.10
N PRO A 148 4.61 -26.09 -1.16
CA PRO A 148 5.55 -25.25 -1.90
C PRO A 148 4.88 -23.97 -2.42
N VAL A 149 5.65 -22.90 -2.65
CA VAL A 149 5.13 -21.67 -3.27
C VAL A 149 4.76 -21.84 -4.74
N GLY A 150 5.47 -22.71 -5.47
CA GLY A 150 5.17 -23.05 -6.86
C GLY A 150 5.51 -21.93 -7.87
N ALA A 151 6.44 -21.04 -7.51
CA ALA A 151 6.93 -19.96 -8.36
C ALA A 151 8.43 -19.72 -8.11
N VAL A 152 9.20 -19.29 -9.12
CA VAL A 152 10.64 -19.01 -8.93
C VAL A 152 10.88 -17.56 -8.45
N PRO A 153 11.96 -17.30 -7.68
CA PRO A 153 12.31 -15.93 -7.30
C PRO A 153 12.42 -14.99 -8.51
N GLY A 154 11.77 -13.84 -8.43
CA GLY A 154 11.60 -12.86 -9.50
C GLY A 154 10.22 -12.90 -10.18
N GLU A 155 9.44 -13.96 -9.96
CA GLU A 155 8.05 -14.02 -10.43
C GLU A 155 7.08 -13.31 -9.48
N LEU A 156 5.89 -13.03 -10.00
CA LEU A 156 4.77 -12.50 -9.25
C LEU A 156 3.83 -13.65 -8.89
N VAL A 157 3.46 -13.70 -7.62
CA VAL A 157 2.58 -14.70 -7.03
C VAL A 157 1.28 -14.02 -6.62
N PRO A 158 0.11 -14.49 -7.07
CA PRO A 158 -1.15 -13.87 -6.69
C PRO A 158 -1.46 -14.15 -5.22
N VAL A 159 -1.60 -13.09 -4.43
CA VAL A 159 -2.10 -13.13 -3.05
C VAL A 159 -3.48 -12.49 -3.04
N THR A 160 -4.48 -13.22 -2.55
CA THR A 160 -5.85 -12.74 -2.44
C THR A 160 -6.10 -12.25 -1.02
N MET A 161 -6.67 -11.06 -0.91
CA MET A 161 -7.15 -10.49 0.33
C MET A 161 -8.65 -10.27 0.23
N VAL A 162 -9.38 -10.57 1.30
CA VAL A 162 -10.83 -10.35 1.40
C VAL A 162 -11.13 -9.51 2.64
N LEU A 163 -11.91 -8.45 2.45
CA LEU A 163 -12.38 -7.55 3.49
C LEU A 163 -13.86 -7.28 3.25
N ASP A 164 -14.72 -7.64 4.20
CA ASP A 164 -16.19 -7.49 4.10
C ASP A 164 -16.79 -8.02 2.77
N GLY A 165 -16.20 -9.09 2.23
CA GLY A 165 -16.59 -9.70 0.94
C GLY A 165 -16.06 -8.99 -0.31
N ALA A 166 -15.39 -7.85 -0.17
CA ALA A 166 -14.60 -7.25 -1.25
C ALA A 166 -13.31 -8.03 -1.44
N VAL A 167 -12.97 -8.35 -2.69
CA VAL A 167 -11.80 -9.16 -3.05
C VAL A 167 -10.76 -8.27 -3.72
N LEU A 168 -9.52 -8.38 -3.26
CA LEU A 168 -8.34 -7.76 -3.87
C LEU A 168 -7.30 -8.83 -4.16
N GLU A 169 -6.95 -8.98 -5.43
CA GLU A 169 -5.82 -9.80 -5.86
C GLU A 169 -4.59 -8.92 -6.06
N VAL A 170 -3.48 -9.30 -5.41
CA VAL A 170 -2.22 -8.56 -5.44
C VAL A 170 -1.12 -9.45 -6.01
N GLU A 171 -0.57 -9.04 -7.15
CA GLU A 171 0.59 -9.66 -7.78
C GLU A 171 1.85 -9.40 -6.94
N THR A 172 2.22 -10.36 -6.10
CA THR A 172 3.20 -10.21 -5.02
C THR A 172 4.56 -10.78 -5.45
N PRO A 173 5.65 -9.99 -5.43
CA PRO A 173 6.95 -10.47 -5.87
C PRO A 173 7.50 -11.52 -4.92
N LEU A 174 8.04 -12.60 -5.49
CA LEU A 174 8.80 -13.61 -4.77
C LEU A 174 10.28 -13.27 -4.80
N LEU A 175 10.88 -13.06 -3.63
CA LEU A 175 12.30 -12.81 -3.44
C LEU A 175 12.95 -14.01 -2.76
N ASN A 176 14.29 -14.03 -2.75
CA ASN A 176 15.08 -15.06 -2.08
C ASN A 176 16.14 -14.45 -1.15
N GLY A 177 16.77 -15.31 -0.35
CA GLY A 177 17.86 -14.94 0.56
C GLY A 177 19.21 -14.66 -0.12
N SER A 178 19.24 -14.35 -1.43
CA SER A 178 20.52 -14.06 -2.10
C SER A 178 21.16 -12.75 -1.62
N LEU A 179 20.33 -11.81 -1.15
CA LEU A 179 20.77 -10.58 -0.51
C LEU A 179 20.90 -10.76 1.01
N PRO A 180 21.95 -10.21 1.66
CA PRO A 180 22.16 -10.35 3.10
C PRO A 180 20.95 -9.99 3.97
N GLU A 181 20.17 -9.01 3.54
CA GLU A 181 19.00 -8.48 4.25
C GLU A 181 17.83 -9.48 4.29
N TYR A 182 17.78 -10.44 3.35
CA TYR A 182 16.70 -11.43 3.25
C TYR A 182 17.07 -12.81 3.80
N GLN A 183 18.34 -13.07 4.09
CA GLN A 183 18.82 -14.39 4.53
C GLN A 183 18.12 -14.89 5.79
N THR A 184 17.85 -14.00 6.74
CA THR A 184 17.18 -14.34 8.00
C THR A 184 15.66 -14.47 7.86
N LEU A 185 15.12 -14.12 6.70
CA LEU A 185 13.68 -14.13 6.42
C LEU A 185 13.27 -15.30 5.53
N VAL A 186 14.23 -16.11 5.05
CA VAL A 186 13.93 -17.34 4.31
C VAL A 186 13.38 -18.37 5.29
N PRO A 187 12.15 -18.89 5.08
CA PRO A 187 11.59 -19.91 5.95
C PRO A 187 12.46 -21.16 5.98
N THR A 188 12.63 -21.73 7.17
CA THR A 188 13.21 -23.07 7.32
C THR A 188 12.06 -24.05 7.60
N ALA A 189 12.18 -25.31 7.19
CA ALA A 189 11.15 -26.35 7.38
C ALA A 189 10.71 -26.61 8.86
N ALA A 190 11.30 -25.91 9.83
CA ALA A 190 10.97 -25.99 11.25
C ALA A 190 10.05 -24.85 11.75
N SER A 191 9.69 -23.87 10.90
CA SER A 191 8.86 -22.71 11.32
C SER A 191 7.37 -23.02 11.46
N THR A 192 6.93 -24.28 11.34
CA THR A 192 5.55 -24.68 11.66
C THR A 192 5.37 -24.65 13.17
N THR A 193 4.71 -23.61 13.69
CA THR A 193 4.29 -23.58 15.09
C THR A 193 3.51 -24.86 15.41
N PRO A 194 3.92 -25.67 16.40
CA PRO A 194 3.12 -26.79 16.85
C PRO A 194 1.83 -26.24 17.46
N GLY A 195 0.69 -26.53 16.82
CA GLY A 195 -0.62 -26.23 17.38
C GLY A 195 -0.71 -26.76 18.82
N VAL A 196 -1.04 -25.87 19.76
CA VAL A 196 -1.27 -26.25 21.15
C VAL A 196 -2.49 -27.16 21.21
N ALA A 197 -2.24 -28.46 21.31
CA ALA A 197 -3.25 -29.41 21.73
C ALA A 197 -3.49 -29.21 23.23
N ARG A 198 -4.63 -28.60 23.60
CA ARG A 198 -5.43 -29.01 24.76
C ARG A 198 -6.82 -28.43 24.79
#